data_AF-A0A2A4JX69-F1
#
_entry.id   AF-A0A2A4JX69-F1
#
_cell.length_a   1.000
_cell.length_b   1.000
_cell.length_c   1.000
_cell.angle_alpha   90.00
_cell.angle_beta   90.00
_cell.angle_gamma   90.00
#
_symmetry.space_group_name_H-M   'P 1'
#
loop_
_entity.id
_entity.type
_entity.pdbx_description
1 polymer ?
#
loop_
_entity_poly.entity_id
_entity_poly.type
_entity_poly.pdbx_seq_one_letter_code
_entity_poly.pdbx_strand_id
1 'polypeptide(L)'
;MSQIIKQVFTPQCALDSVLDCVQSLRDQCLLFCEFGLDLRFQMNSCLRAPIVKAMREYREKIVDSMRSKVSEDKWTPVNMHTKAGVNKFLVQMESLGLILAKYIINETWVDLSSSTIWFAQSVITIQKVGLQLATKDMMDVLDECIFAVFNARLMLSIGNDSSYAQKNFKFILDTVMPLMLRCYKEEVGYDNEKLVNLAKKFGVYVAPPKKSNITKYTSNEYL
;
A
#
# COMPACT_ATOMS: atom_id res chain seq x y z
N MET A 1 15.90 2.51 24.78
CA MET A 1 15.24 1.90 23.60
C MET A 1 14.66 0.50 23.81
N SER A 2 15.27 -0.39 24.60
CA SER A 2 14.75 -1.77 24.79
C SER A 2 13.27 -1.84 25.23
N GLN A 3 12.81 -0.96 26.12
CA GLN A 3 11.41 -0.98 26.61
C GLN A 3 10.39 -0.53 25.55
N ILE A 4 10.71 0.52 24.79
CA ILE A 4 9.86 0.99 23.68
C ILE A 4 9.71 -0.11 22.63
N ILE A 5 10.79 -0.81 22.31
CA ILE A 5 10.73 -1.91 21.34
C ILE A 5 9.78 -3.01 21.83
N LYS A 6 9.86 -3.38 23.12
CA LYS A 6 9.00 -4.40 23.73
C LYS A 6 7.52 -4.00 23.77
N GLN A 7 7.21 -2.72 23.92
CA GLN A 7 5.83 -2.22 24.01
C GLN A 7 5.20 -1.99 22.63
N VAL A 8 5.97 -1.42 21.69
CA VAL A 8 5.46 -1.02 20.38
C VAL A 8 5.47 -2.18 19.38
N PHE A 9 6.53 -2.98 19.36
CA PHE A 9 6.71 -4.06 18.38
C PHE A 9 6.21 -5.40 18.94
N THR A 10 4.98 -5.38 19.44
CA THR A 10 4.26 -6.61 19.80
C THR A 10 3.55 -7.16 18.56
N PRO A 11 3.41 -8.50 18.42
CA PRO A 11 2.74 -9.08 17.27
C PRO A 11 1.33 -8.54 17.09
N GLN A 12 0.61 -8.15 18.14
CA GLN A 12 -0.78 -7.69 18.07
C GLN A 12 -0.92 -6.22 17.63
N CYS A 13 0.17 -5.46 17.62
CA CYS A 13 0.15 -4.05 17.27
C CYS A 13 -0.18 -3.85 15.78
N ALA A 14 -1.06 -2.90 15.47
CA ALA A 14 -1.35 -2.52 14.10
C ALA A 14 -0.16 -1.76 13.49
N LEU A 15 0.09 -1.94 12.19
CA LEU A 15 1.24 -1.31 11.54
C LEU A 15 1.15 0.23 11.56
N ASP A 16 -0.05 0.80 11.47
CA ASP A 16 -0.30 2.24 11.63
C ASP A 16 0.12 2.73 13.04
N SER A 17 -0.20 1.98 14.10
CA SER A 17 0.22 2.33 15.46
C SER A 17 1.73 2.27 15.65
N VAL A 18 2.41 1.33 14.98
CA VAL A 18 3.87 1.29 14.92
C VAL A 18 4.41 2.54 14.22
N LEU A 19 3.80 2.95 13.12
CA LEU A 19 4.16 4.17 12.39
C LEU A 19 4.04 5.42 13.27
N ASP A 20 2.91 5.63 13.94
CA ASP A 20 2.68 6.79 14.82
C ASP A 20 3.75 6.88 15.91
N CYS A 21 4.09 5.73 16.52
CA CYS A 21 5.13 5.65 17.54
C CYS A 21 6.52 5.97 16.99
N VAL A 22 6.86 5.44 15.81
CA VAL A 22 8.15 5.69 15.15
C VAL A 22 8.28 7.14 14.69
N GLN A 23 7.22 7.74 14.15
CA GLN A 23 7.18 9.15 13.78
C GLN A 23 7.37 10.06 14.99
N SER A 24 6.63 9.80 16.07
CA SER A 24 6.79 10.53 17.33
C SER A 24 8.24 10.48 17.83
N LEU A 25 8.90 9.33 17.75
CA LEU A 25 10.32 9.20 18.13
C LEU A 25 11.26 9.98 17.20
N ARG A 26 10.99 9.98 15.89
CA ARG A 26 11.76 10.76 14.91
C ARG A 26 11.64 12.25 15.19
N ASP A 27 10.44 12.74 15.50
CA ASP A 27 10.18 14.15 15.80
C ASP A 27 10.90 14.58 17.09
N GLN A 28 10.88 13.73 18.13
CA GLN A 28 11.65 14.00 19.35
C GLN A 28 13.17 14.00 19.10
N CYS A 29 13.68 13.13 18.24
CA CYS A 29 15.09 13.15 17.87
C CYS A 29 15.47 14.39 17.05
N LEU A 30 14.55 14.92 16.23
CA LEU A 30 14.75 16.19 15.53
C LEU A 30 14.81 17.35 16.52
N LEU A 31 13.92 17.38 17.52
CA LEU A 31 13.95 18.38 18.58
C LEU A 31 15.29 18.36 19.35
N PHE A 32 15.82 17.18 19.68
CA PHE A 32 17.14 17.08 20.33
C PHE A 32 18.29 17.61 19.46
N CYS A 33 18.16 17.59 18.13
CA CYS A 33 19.17 18.19 17.26
C CYS A 33 19.26 19.71 17.46
N GLU A 34 18.16 20.38 17.80
CA GLU A 34 18.14 21.82 18.11
C GLU A 34 18.97 22.16 19.36
N PHE A 35 19.11 21.18 20.27
CA PHE A 35 19.95 21.28 21.47
C PHE A 35 21.38 20.75 21.26
N GLY A 36 21.76 20.44 20.01
CA GLY A 36 23.10 19.94 19.67
C GLY A 36 23.29 18.43 19.89
N LEU A 37 22.23 17.66 20.09
CA LEU A 37 22.29 16.22 20.31
C LEU A 37 21.65 15.45 19.14
N ASP A 38 22.47 14.90 18.24
CA ASP A 38 21.99 14.07 17.12
C ASP A 38 21.94 12.58 17.50
N LEU A 39 20.74 12.08 17.79
CA LEU A 39 20.47 10.67 18.09
C LEU A 39 19.85 9.89 16.93
N ARG A 40 19.65 10.53 15.76
CA ARG A 40 18.85 9.95 14.67
C ARG A 40 19.47 8.67 14.14
N PHE A 41 20.80 8.64 14.00
CA PHE A 41 21.52 7.44 13.56
C PHE A 41 21.32 6.26 14.53
N GLN A 42 21.47 6.51 15.83
CA GLN A 42 21.31 5.48 16.85
C GLN A 42 19.86 4.97 16.89
N MET A 43 18.88 5.88 16.87
CA MET A 43 17.45 5.55 16.81
C MET A 43 17.13 4.67 15.58
N ASN A 44 17.49 5.13 14.38
CA ASN A 44 17.23 4.37 13.15
C ASN A 44 17.90 2.99 13.18
N SER A 45 19.13 2.90 13.70
CA SER A 45 19.84 1.63 13.84
C SER A 45 19.13 0.64 14.76
N CYS A 46 18.61 1.10 15.90
CA CYS A 46 17.90 0.22 16.83
C CYS A 46 16.48 -0.13 16.38
N LEU A 47 15.81 0.74 15.61
CA LEU A 47 14.46 0.49 15.11
C LEU A 47 14.44 -0.35 13.83
N ARG A 48 15.56 -0.46 13.12
CA ARG A 48 15.65 -1.22 11.86
C ARG A 48 15.16 -2.66 11.96
N ALA A 49 15.78 -3.47 12.81
CA ALA A 49 15.41 -4.87 12.93
C ALA A 49 13.95 -5.07 13.41
N PRO A 50 13.46 -4.32 14.43
CA PRO A 50 12.05 -4.36 14.83
C PRO A 50 11.06 -3.97 13.72
N ILE A 51 11.33 -2.91 12.96
CA ILE A 51 10.46 -2.47 11.84
C ILE A 51 10.42 -3.53 10.74
N VAL A 52 11.58 -4.03 10.31
CA VAL A 52 11.67 -5.09 9.30
C VAL A 52 10.89 -6.33 9.74
N LYS A 53 11.02 -6.73 11.00
CA LYS A 53 10.27 -7.85 11.57
C LYS A 53 8.76 -7.58 11.54
N ALA A 54 8.32 -6.43 12.03
CA ALA A 54 6.90 -6.07 12.05
C ALA A 54 6.28 -6.02 10.65
N MET A 55 7.00 -5.49 9.65
CA MET A 55 6.55 -5.48 8.25
C MET A 55 6.37 -6.90 7.70
N ARG A 56 7.33 -7.80 7.96
CA ARG A 56 7.26 -9.20 7.52
C ARG A 56 6.12 -9.96 8.21
N GLU A 57 5.92 -9.75 9.52
CA GLU A 57 4.80 -10.34 10.25
C GLU A 57 3.45 -9.81 9.74
N TYR A 58 3.35 -8.50 9.48
CA TYR A 58 2.14 -7.90 8.92
C TYR A 58 1.84 -8.42 7.50
N ARG A 59 2.87 -8.58 6.66
CA ARG A 59 2.77 -9.25 5.35
C ARG A 59 2.18 -10.65 5.48
N GLU A 60 2.72 -11.50 6.36
CA GLU A 60 2.22 -12.87 6.53
C GLU A 60 0.76 -12.88 6.98
N LYS A 61 0.40 -12.03 7.95
CA LYS A 61 -1.00 -11.90 8.39
C LYS A 61 -1.95 -11.49 7.27
N ILE A 62 -1.55 -10.57 6.41
CA ILE A 62 -2.35 -10.17 5.25
C ILE A 62 -2.50 -11.36 4.31
N VAL A 63 -1.42 -12.07 4.00
CA VAL A 63 -1.47 -13.23 3.09
C VAL A 63 -2.38 -14.33 3.63
N ASP A 64 -2.28 -14.65 4.92
CA ASP A 64 -3.12 -15.67 5.57
C ASP A 64 -4.59 -15.23 5.62
N SER A 65 -4.86 -14.00 6.05
CA SER A 65 -6.22 -13.46 6.09
C SER A 65 -6.85 -13.42 4.70
N MET A 66 -6.06 -13.09 3.68
CA MET A 66 -6.50 -13.11 2.29
C MET A 66 -6.94 -14.50 1.85
N ARG A 67 -6.15 -15.55 2.14
CA ARG A 67 -6.51 -16.93 1.76
C ARG A 67 -7.89 -17.28 2.31
N SER A 68 -8.13 -17.03 3.59
CA SER A 68 -9.43 -17.27 4.24
C SER A 68 -10.55 -16.43 3.62
N LYS A 69 -10.32 -15.11 3.44
CA LYS A 69 -11.31 -14.20 2.85
C LYS A 69 -11.72 -14.59 1.44
N VAL A 70 -10.78 -15.11 0.65
CA VAL A 70 -11.01 -15.52 -0.74
C VAL A 70 -11.72 -16.86 -0.79
N SER A 71 -11.37 -17.82 0.08
CA SER A 71 -12.07 -19.10 0.16
C SER A 71 -13.52 -18.97 0.64
N GLU A 72 -13.80 -17.98 1.49
CA GLU A 72 -15.13 -17.70 2.04
C GLU A 72 -15.93 -16.70 1.19
N ASP A 73 -15.36 -16.14 0.12
CA ASP A 73 -16.03 -15.12 -0.68
C ASP A 73 -17.20 -15.72 -1.46
N LYS A 74 -18.34 -15.03 -1.40
CA LYS A 74 -19.55 -15.38 -2.14
C LYS A 74 -19.53 -14.86 -3.57
N TRP A 75 -18.54 -14.06 -3.95
CA TRP A 75 -18.41 -13.42 -5.27
C TRP A 75 -19.67 -12.66 -5.65
N THR A 76 -20.16 -11.82 -4.73
CA THR A 76 -21.35 -10.99 -4.90
C THR A 76 -21.06 -9.54 -4.51
N PRO A 77 -21.87 -8.57 -4.98
CA PRO A 77 -21.82 -7.19 -4.51
C PRO A 77 -22.01 -7.09 -3.00
N VAL A 78 -21.38 -6.10 -2.38
CA VAL A 78 -21.48 -5.84 -0.93
C VAL A 78 -22.54 -4.78 -0.65
N ASN A 79 -23.48 -5.09 0.23
CA ASN A 79 -24.47 -4.13 0.70
C ASN A 79 -23.92 -3.32 1.88
N MET A 80 -23.95 -1.99 1.78
CA MET A 80 -23.56 -1.05 2.84
C MET A 80 -24.74 -0.63 3.72
N HIS A 81 -25.93 -1.20 3.47
CA HIS A 81 -27.23 -1.02 4.14
C HIS A 81 -27.86 0.38 4.05
N THR A 82 -27.04 1.44 3.99
CA THR A 82 -27.51 2.83 4.00
C THR A 82 -26.66 3.69 3.06
N LYS A 83 -27.25 4.79 2.55
CA LYS A 83 -26.51 5.78 1.75
C LYS A 83 -25.37 6.41 2.54
N ALA A 84 -25.59 6.64 3.84
CA ALA A 84 -24.55 7.13 4.75
C ALA A 84 -23.37 6.15 4.85
N GLY A 85 -23.65 4.85 4.90
CA GLY A 85 -22.65 3.78 4.86
C GLY A 85 -21.81 3.80 3.58
N VAL A 86 -22.47 3.95 2.42
CA VAL A 86 -21.77 4.11 1.13
C VAL A 86 -20.89 5.36 1.13
N ASN A 87 -21.40 6.51 1.57
CA ASN A 87 -20.63 7.75 1.60
C ASN A 87 -19.39 7.63 2.49
N LYS A 88 -19.53 7.03 3.69
CA LYS A 88 -18.39 6.77 4.58
C LYS A 88 -17.35 5.86 3.92
N PHE A 89 -17.81 4.82 3.21
CA PHE A 89 -16.93 3.92 2.47
C PHE A 89 -16.21 4.64 1.33
N LEU A 90 -16.91 5.46 0.54
CA LEU A 90 -16.30 6.22 -0.56
C LEU A 90 -15.22 7.18 -0.05
N VAL A 91 -15.48 7.92 1.03
CA VAL A 91 -14.50 8.81 1.66
C VAL A 91 -13.27 8.02 2.15
N GLN A 92 -13.48 6.83 2.74
CA GLN A 92 -12.38 5.98 3.16
C GLN A 92 -11.54 5.52 1.96
N MET A 93 -12.17 5.10 0.87
CA MET A 93 -11.48 4.65 -0.34
C MET A 93 -10.72 5.79 -1.02
N GLU A 94 -11.31 6.98 -1.03
CA GLU A 94 -10.68 8.20 -1.57
C GLU A 94 -9.44 8.58 -0.75
N SER A 95 -9.43 8.39 0.57
CA SER A 95 -8.24 8.59 1.41
C SER A 95 -7.08 7.62 1.10
N LEU A 96 -7.39 6.51 0.41
CA LEU A 96 -6.44 5.53 -0.12
C LEU A 96 -6.14 5.76 -1.61
N GLY A 97 -6.68 6.82 -2.22
CA GLY A 97 -6.49 7.15 -3.65
C GLY A 97 -7.41 6.38 -4.61
N LEU A 98 -8.41 5.65 -4.10
CA LEU A 98 -9.37 4.88 -4.90
C LEU A 98 -10.69 5.64 -5.07
N ILE A 99 -11.00 6.01 -6.32
CA ILE A 99 -12.29 6.62 -6.68
C ILE A 99 -13.25 5.51 -7.10
N LEU A 100 -14.14 5.11 -6.19
CA LEU A 100 -15.06 3.97 -6.39
C LEU A 100 -16.51 4.35 -6.70
N ALA A 101 -16.82 5.63 -6.92
CA ALA A 101 -18.19 6.09 -7.20
C ALA A 101 -18.86 5.34 -8.37
N LYS A 102 -18.08 4.96 -9.40
CA LYS A 102 -18.58 4.19 -10.55
C LYS A 102 -18.96 2.74 -10.25
N TYR A 103 -18.59 2.22 -9.08
CA TYR A 103 -18.93 0.87 -8.62
C TYR A 103 -20.15 0.86 -7.69
N ILE A 104 -20.83 2.00 -7.49
CA ILE A 104 -22.03 2.05 -6.66
C ILE A 104 -23.27 1.69 -7.48
N ILE A 105 -24.07 0.75 -6.98
CA ILE A 105 -25.34 0.32 -7.58
C ILE A 105 -26.46 0.50 -6.55
N ASN A 106 -27.64 0.95 -7.00
CA ASN A 106 -28.83 1.10 -6.15
C ASN A 106 -28.57 1.88 -4.85
N GLU A 107 -27.67 2.87 -4.90
CA GLU A 107 -27.29 3.80 -3.81
C GLU A 107 -26.71 3.18 -2.53
N THR A 108 -26.72 1.87 -2.40
CA THR A 108 -26.40 1.13 -1.16
C THR A 108 -25.47 -0.06 -1.40
N TRP A 109 -25.26 -0.46 -2.66
CA TRP A 109 -24.41 -1.60 -3.00
C TRP A 109 -23.11 -1.17 -3.66
N VAL A 110 -22.04 -1.89 -3.34
CA VAL A 110 -20.74 -1.79 -3.99
C VAL A 110 -20.56 -3.02 -4.88
N ASP A 111 -20.38 -2.79 -6.17
CA ASP A 111 -20.22 -3.78 -7.23
C ASP A 111 -18.80 -4.36 -7.30
N LEU A 112 -18.30 -4.74 -6.12
CA LEU A 112 -17.06 -5.46 -5.88
C LEU A 112 -17.32 -6.50 -4.78
N SER A 113 -16.55 -7.58 -4.77
CA SER A 113 -16.65 -8.60 -3.74
C SER A 113 -15.98 -8.16 -2.44
N SER A 114 -16.39 -8.75 -1.32
CA SER A 114 -15.85 -8.40 -0.01
C SER A 114 -14.35 -8.68 0.10
N SER A 115 -13.86 -9.78 -0.47
CA SER A 115 -12.41 -10.10 -0.47
C SER A 115 -11.61 -9.10 -1.30
N THR A 116 -12.20 -8.57 -2.38
CA THR A 116 -11.54 -7.61 -3.28
C THR A 116 -11.41 -6.23 -2.65
N ILE A 117 -12.48 -5.76 -2.01
CA ILE A 117 -12.46 -4.51 -1.25
C ILE A 117 -11.42 -4.59 -0.13
N TRP A 118 -11.47 -5.68 0.65
CA TRP A 118 -10.54 -5.88 1.76
C TRP A 118 -9.09 -5.97 1.29
N PHE A 119 -8.83 -6.69 0.19
CA PHE A 119 -7.50 -6.79 -0.41
C PHE A 119 -6.98 -5.41 -0.82
N ALA A 120 -7.78 -4.63 -1.56
CA ALA A 120 -7.40 -3.30 -2.03
C ALA A 120 -7.03 -2.37 -0.87
N GLN A 121 -7.82 -2.37 0.21
CA GLN A 121 -7.50 -1.64 1.43
C GLN A 121 -6.16 -2.10 2.03
N SER A 122 -6.00 -3.41 2.23
CA SER A 122 -4.86 -3.98 2.95
C SER A 122 -3.54 -3.75 2.21
N VAL A 123 -3.53 -3.93 0.88
CA VAL A 123 -2.33 -3.80 0.05
C VAL A 123 -1.92 -2.33 -0.14
N ILE A 124 -2.87 -1.40 -0.21
CA ILE A 124 -2.57 0.04 -0.25
C ILE A 124 -2.06 0.50 1.12
N THR A 125 -2.66 0.05 2.22
CA THR A 125 -2.23 0.39 3.58
C THR A 125 -0.79 -0.06 3.83
N ILE A 126 -0.43 -1.32 3.52
CA ILE A 126 0.97 -1.78 3.72
C ILE A 126 1.98 -0.95 2.92
N GLN A 127 1.63 -0.52 1.70
CA GLN A 127 2.50 0.37 0.93
C GLN A 127 2.61 1.76 1.58
N LYS A 128 1.47 2.40 1.89
CA LYS A 128 1.46 3.76 2.46
C LYS A 128 2.22 3.83 3.78
N VAL A 129 1.91 2.90 4.70
CA VAL A 129 2.55 2.84 6.02
C VAL A 129 4.01 2.41 5.89
N GLY A 130 4.28 1.42 5.03
CA GLY A 130 5.62 0.92 4.76
C GLY A 130 6.55 2.00 4.19
N LEU A 131 6.07 2.85 3.27
CA LEU A 131 6.85 3.96 2.71
C LEU A 131 7.24 4.99 3.77
N GLN A 132 6.35 5.26 4.73
CA GLN A 132 6.65 6.20 5.82
C GLN A 132 7.55 5.57 6.90
N LEU A 133 7.46 4.27 7.12
CA LEU A 133 8.30 3.54 8.08
C LEU A 133 9.72 3.30 7.54
N ALA A 134 9.84 2.88 6.28
CA ALA A 134 11.09 2.41 5.70
C ALA A 134 12.11 3.55 5.54
N THR A 135 13.35 3.29 5.95
CA THR A 135 14.50 4.05 5.49
C THR A 135 15.01 3.47 4.17
N LYS A 136 15.90 4.20 3.47
CA LYS A 136 16.43 3.78 2.16
C LYS A 136 16.98 2.35 2.14
N ASP A 137 17.61 1.92 3.22
CA ASP A 137 18.19 0.59 3.42
C ASP A 137 17.18 -0.51 3.82
N MET A 138 15.89 -0.17 3.93
CA MET A 138 14.78 -1.08 4.18
C MET A 138 13.84 -1.23 2.97
N MET A 139 14.05 -0.47 1.90
CA MET A 139 13.13 -0.45 0.74
C MET A 139 12.97 -1.81 0.07
N ASP A 140 14.03 -2.62 -0.03
CA ASP A 140 13.94 -3.97 -0.61
C ASP A 140 12.97 -4.90 0.17
N VAL A 141 12.88 -4.71 1.50
CA VAL A 141 11.95 -5.43 2.37
C VAL A 141 10.52 -4.97 2.11
N LEU A 142 10.30 -3.66 1.94
CA LEU A 142 8.99 -3.13 1.57
C LEU A 142 8.53 -3.71 0.22
N ASP A 143 9.43 -3.72 -0.76
CA ASP A 143 9.15 -4.24 -2.10
C ASP A 143 8.83 -5.74 -2.07
N GLU A 144 9.57 -6.51 -1.26
CA GLU A 144 9.28 -7.93 -0.98
C GLU A 144 7.88 -8.10 -0.38
N CYS A 145 7.50 -7.25 0.58
CA CYS A 145 6.19 -7.33 1.23
C CYS A 145 5.03 -7.03 0.29
N ILE A 146 5.13 -5.95 -0.47
CA ILE A 146 4.12 -5.56 -1.47
C ILE A 146 4.00 -6.66 -2.54
N PHE A 147 5.13 -7.14 -3.07
CA PHE A 147 5.17 -8.20 -4.07
C PHE A 147 4.49 -9.49 -3.56
N ALA A 148 4.83 -9.93 -2.35
CA ALA A 148 4.28 -11.16 -1.80
C ALA A 148 2.75 -11.11 -1.65
N VAL A 149 2.21 -9.99 -1.13
CA VAL A 149 0.77 -9.78 -0.97
C VAL A 149 0.06 -9.79 -2.32
N PHE A 150 0.56 -9.03 -3.31
CA PHE A 150 -0.02 -9.04 -4.65
C PHE A 150 0.07 -10.41 -5.31
N ASN A 151 1.27 -11.00 -5.35
CA ASN A 151 1.47 -12.28 -6.02
C ASN A 151 0.56 -13.36 -5.43
N ALA A 152 0.42 -13.42 -4.10
CA ALA A 152 -0.51 -14.34 -3.46
C ALA A 152 -1.97 -14.09 -3.90
N ARG A 153 -2.42 -12.83 -4.00
CA ARG A 153 -3.79 -12.52 -4.47
C ARG A 153 -4.01 -12.96 -5.92
N LEU A 154 -3.05 -12.66 -6.78
CA LEU A 154 -3.16 -12.95 -8.20
C LEU A 154 -3.14 -14.46 -8.45
N MET A 155 -2.27 -15.19 -7.76
CA MET A 155 -2.21 -16.65 -7.86
C MET A 155 -3.50 -17.32 -7.36
N LEU A 156 -4.15 -16.79 -6.32
CA LEU A 156 -5.47 -17.27 -5.85
C LEU A 156 -6.61 -17.00 -6.84
N SER A 157 -6.40 -16.09 -7.80
CA SER A 157 -7.41 -15.75 -8.81
C SER A 157 -7.29 -16.62 -10.07
N ILE A 158 -6.16 -17.33 -10.24
CA ILE A 158 -5.94 -18.27 -11.35
C ILE A 158 -6.83 -19.49 -11.11
N GLY A 159 -7.77 -19.76 -12.03
CA GLY A 159 -8.66 -20.91 -11.98
C GLY A 159 -10.04 -20.67 -11.33
N ASN A 160 -10.36 -19.42 -10.95
CA ASN A 160 -11.72 -19.09 -10.56
C ASN A 160 -12.53 -18.64 -11.80
N ASP A 161 -13.37 -19.53 -12.31
CA ASP A 161 -14.14 -19.29 -13.54
C ASP A 161 -15.42 -18.47 -13.33
N SER A 162 -15.71 -18.03 -12.09
CA SER A 162 -16.85 -17.15 -11.84
C SER A 162 -16.67 -15.83 -12.59
N SER A 163 -17.65 -15.45 -13.41
CA SER A 163 -17.61 -14.18 -14.16
C SER A 163 -17.45 -12.97 -13.25
N TYR A 164 -18.02 -13.04 -12.04
CA TYR A 164 -17.89 -11.97 -11.05
C TYR A 164 -16.49 -11.97 -10.41
N ALA A 165 -15.88 -13.12 -10.18
CA ALA A 165 -14.49 -13.20 -9.75
C ALA A 165 -13.54 -12.59 -10.79
N GLN A 166 -13.75 -12.87 -12.08
CA GLN A 166 -12.97 -12.29 -13.18
C GLN A 166 -13.11 -10.77 -13.26
N LYS A 167 -14.32 -10.23 -13.06
CA LYS A 167 -14.54 -8.77 -12.97
C LYS A 167 -13.75 -8.13 -11.82
N ASN A 168 -13.76 -8.76 -10.65
CA ASN A 168 -12.99 -8.30 -9.49
C ASN A 168 -11.48 -8.41 -9.72
N PHE A 169 -11.04 -9.46 -10.38
CA PHE A 169 -9.65 -9.63 -10.78
C PHE A 169 -9.20 -8.52 -11.74
N LYS A 170 -10.03 -8.19 -12.72
CA LYS A 170 -9.80 -7.05 -13.63
C LYS A 170 -9.72 -5.73 -12.87
N PHE A 171 -10.54 -5.50 -11.85
CA PHE A 171 -10.43 -4.31 -10.99
C PHE A 171 -9.06 -4.22 -10.31
N ILE A 172 -8.53 -5.34 -9.81
CA ILE A 172 -7.21 -5.38 -9.17
C ILE A 172 -6.10 -4.99 -10.17
N LEU A 173 -6.15 -5.56 -11.38
CA LEU A 173 -5.14 -5.33 -12.43
C LEU A 173 -5.23 -3.94 -13.07
N ASP A 174 -6.44 -3.44 -13.33
CA ASP A 174 -6.65 -2.20 -14.08
C ASP A 174 -6.73 -0.96 -13.18
N THR A 175 -7.03 -1.13 -11.88
CA THR A 175 -7.22 -0.01 -10.96
C THR A 175 -6.23 -0.03 -9.79
N VAL A 176 -6.18 -1.11 -9.02
CA VAL A 176 -5.38 -1.14 -7.77
C VAL A 176 -3.88 -1.16 -8.07
N MET A 177 -3.44 -2.04 -8.95
CA MET A 177 -2.02 -2.19 -9.29
C MET A 177 -1.42 -0.92 -9.96
N PRO A 178 -2.07 -0.28 -10.95
CA PRO A 178 -1.58 0.97 -11.53
C PRO A 178 -1.56 2.12 -10.52
N LEU A 179 -2.57 2.21 -9.64
CA LEU A 179 -2.58 3.20 -8.56
C LEU A 179 -1.35 3.02 -7.66
N MET A 180 -1.07 1.79 -7.23
CA MET A 180 0.04 1.51 -6.34
C MET A 180 1.40 1.80 -6.97
N LEU A 181 1.60 1.40 -8.23
CA LEU A 181 2.83 1.71 -8.97
C LEU A 181 3.04 3.22 -9.13
N ARG A 182 1.97 3.96 -9.45
CA ARG A 182 2.01 5.43 -9.52
C ARG A 182 2.38 6.05 -8.17
N CYS A 183 1.63 5.72 -7.11
CA CYS A 183 1.86 6.30 -5.79
C CYS A 183 3.24 5.95 -5.22
N TYR A 184 3.74 4.74 -5.47
CA TYR A 184 5.10 4.36 -5.08
C TYR A 184 6.13 5.25 -5.79
N LYS A 185 6.00 5.42 -7.11
CA LYS A 185 6.92 6.24 -7.90
C LYS A 185 6.88 7.71 -7.52
N GLU A 186 5.69 8.24 -7.24
CA GLU A 186 5.51 9.63 -6.77
C GLU A 186 6.20 9.88 -5.43
N GLU A 187 6.16 8.91 -4.51
CA GLU A 187 6.76 9.04 -3.18
C GLU A 187 8.29 8.86 -3.19
N VAL A 188 8.81 7.89 -3.95
CA VAL A 188 10.23 7.47 -3.87
C VAL A 188 11.07 7.93 -5.07
N GLY A 189 10.43 8.26 -6.20
CA GLY A 189 11.09 8.73 -7.42
C GLY A 189 11.59 7.63 -8.36
N TYR A 190 11.43 6.36 -8.02
CA TYR A 190 11.76 5.20 -8.86
C TYR A 190 10.68 4.12 -8.79
N ASP A 191 10.75 3.15 -9.71
CA ASP A 191 9.75 2.09 -9.82
C ASP A 191 10.02 0.92 -8.86
N ASN A 192 8.97 0.32 -8.30
CA ASN A 192 9.08 -0.96 -7.62
C ASN A 192 9.21 -2.08 -8.67
N GLU A 193 10.45 -2.45 -9.00
CA GLU A 193 10.76 -3.42 -10.06
C GLU A 193 10.09 -4.79 -9.84
N LYS A 194 9.96 -5.24 -8.59
CA LYS A 194 9.29 -6.52 -8.26
C LYS A 194 7.80 -6.45 -8.66
N LEU A 195 7.12 -5.35 -8.33
CA LEU A 195 5.72 -5.14 -8.67
C LEU A 195 5.52 -4.87 -10.18
N VAL A 196 6.42 -4.13 -10.83
CA VAL A 196 6.39 -3.90 -12.28
C VAL A 196 6.55 -5.21 -13.05
N ASN A 197 7.46 -6.08 -12.64
CA ASN A 197 7.65 -7.38 -13.28
C ASN A 197 6.44 -8.29 -13.07
N LEU A 198 5.81 -8.22 -11.89
CA LEU A 198 4.56 -8.91 -11.63
C LEU A 198 3.43 -8.37 -12.53
N ALA A 199 3.31 -7.05 -12.68
CA ALA A 199 2.33 -6.40 -13.55
C ALA A 199 2.46 -6.90 -15.01
N LYS A 200 3.68 -6.90 -15.55
CA LYS A 200 3.98 -7.42 -16.89
C LYS A 200 3.57 -8.88 -17.06
N LYS A 201 3.84 -9.74 -16.05
CA LYS A 201 3.47 -11.16 -16.05
C LYS A 201 1.95 -11.36 -16.19
N PHE A 202 1.16 -10.45 -15.64
CA PHE A 202 -0.30 -10.47 -15.70
C PHE A 202 -0.89 -9.54 -16.79
N GLY A 203 -0.07 -9.07 -17.74
CA GLY A 203 -0.52 -8.28 -18.89
C GLY A 203 -0.84 -6.81 -18.60
N VAL A 204 -0.44 -6.30 -17.43
CA VAL A 204 -0.60 -4.89 -17.07
C VAL A 204 0.61 -4.10 -17.55
N TYR A 205 0.39 -3.24 -18.55
CA TYR A 205 1.42 -2.34 -19.07
C TYR A 205 1.28 -0.97 -18.40
N VAL A 206 2.22 -0.64 -17.51
CA VAL A 206 2.31 0.72 -16.97
C VAL A 206 2.96 1.60 -18.02
N ALA A 207 2.21 2.57 -18.53
CA ALA A 207 2.74 3.54 -19.49
C ALA A 207 3.94 4.27 -18.87
N PRO A 208 5.04 4.48 -19.62
CA PRO A 208 6.11 5.34 -19.16
C PRO A 208 5.53 6.73 -18.85
N PRO A 209 6.03 7.44 -17.82
CA PRO A 209 5.56 8.78 -17.51
C PRO A 209 5.64 9.62 -18.78
N LYS A 210 4.57 10.36 -19.09
CA LYS A 210 4.60 11.36 -20.16
C LYS A 210 5.77 12.28 -19.84
N LYS A 211 6.85 12.21 -20.64
CA LYS A 211 7.91 13.21 -20.58
C LYS A 211 7.21 14.55 -20.80
N SER A 212 7.18 15.40 -19.78
CA SER A 212 6.85 16.80 -19.99
C SER A 212 7.84 17.29 -21.04
N ASN A 213 7.33 17.75 -22.18
CA ASN A 213 8.14 18.46 -23.15
C ASN A 213 8.50 19.81 -22.51
N ILE A 214 9.45 19.81 -21.58
CA ILE A 214 10.17 21.02 -21.21
C ILE A 214 11.06 21.30 -22.41
N THR A 215 10.56 22.14 -23.32
CA THR A 215 11.38 22.80 -24.34
C THR A 215 12.54 23.49 -23.63
N LYS A 216 13.72 22.87 -23.67
CA LYS A 216 14.99 23.53 -23.38
C LYS A 216 15.28 24.50 -24.52
N TYR A 217 14.65 25.68 -24.49
CA TYR A 217 15.07 26.82 -25.29
C TYR A 217 14.83 28.09 -24.50
N THR A 218 15.88 28.54 -23.82
CA THR A 218 16.40 29.92 -23.90
C THR A 218 17.81 29.88 -23.33
N SER A 219 18.74 29.34 -24.12
CA SER A 219 20.13 29.76 -24.04
C SER A 219 20.17 31.15 -24.69
N ASN A 220 20.01 32.20 -23.90
CA ASN A 220 20.47 33.52 -24.33
C ASN A 220 22.00 33.53 -24.16
N GLU A 221 22.68 32.99 -25.16
CA GLU A 221 24.03 33.42 -25.49
C GLU A 221 23.95 34.30 -26.74
N TYR A 222 24.76 35.36 -26.74
CA TYR A 222 25.08 36.29 -27.82
C TYR A 222 24.12 37.46 -28.07
N LEU A 223 24.28 38.54 -27.29
CA LEU A 223 25.05 39.76 -27.68
C LEU A 223 25.18 40.73 -26.50
#